data_AF-A0A3A4JGW0-F1
#
_entry.id   AF-A0A3A4JGW0-F1
#
_cell.length_a   1.000
_cell.length_b   1.000
_cell.length_c   1.000
_cell.angle_alpha   90.00
_cell.angle_beta   90.00
_cell.angle_gamma   90.00
#
_symmetry.space_group_name_H-M   'P 1'
#
loop_
_entity.id
_entity.type
_entity.pdbx_description
1 polymer ?
#
loop_
_entity_poly.entity_id
_entity_poly.type
_entity_poly.pdbx_seq_one_letter_code
_entity_poly.pdbx_strand_id
1 'polypeptide(L)'
;MRRASLPRTLALIALAAAIPLLASCRSAPGAAPAAAVSLYRAGDYVIYEYTGALLDAPVKLEEEILEQEGLRLTIDVVATRNDERREWIQVVTDTPENQRNNVVDELYEVQNGQRVRLENADNADLLRLYEWTEPPKGGPLAPPVQEPRKVEGPTGKVTAYCAVGSWMVENRPAHFEYCASNEFLWTHLSMRLIDAATGKALYEMRAVESGRRAPRPSMPQAP
;
A
#
# COMPACT_ATOMS: atom_id res chain seq x y z
N MET A 1 -23.88 -47.66 0.94
CA MET A 1 -25.29 -47.36 1.32
C MET A 1 -25.44 -45.84 1.34
N ARG A 2 -25.78 -45.17 0.22
CA ARG A 2 -27.13 -44.74 -0.22
C ARG A 2 -28.03 -44.10 0.85
N ARG A 3 -28.24 -42.79 0.73
CA ARG A 3 -29.46 -41.93 0.87
C ARG A 3 -28.92 -40.48 1.00
N ALA A 4 -28.97 -39.54 0.06
CA ALA A 4 -30.01 -39.06 -0.86
C ALA A 4 -31.35 -38.74 -0.17
N SER A 5 -31.64 -37.45 0.05
CA SER A 5 -32.84 -36.76 -0.47
C SER A 5 -33.02 -35.32 0.07
N LEU A 6 -32.94 -34.32 -0.82
CA LEU A 6 -33.68 -33.03 -0.80
C LEU A 6 -35.21 -33.27 -0.94
N PRO A 7 -36.12 -32.28 -1.13
CA PRO A 7 -36.23 -30.84 -0.79
C PRO A 7 -37.62 -30.52 -0.15
N ARG A 8 -37.97 -29.22 0.00
CA ARG A 8 -39.31 -28.54 -0.04
C ARG A 8 -39.28 -27.37 0.95
N THR A 9 -39.72 -26.14 0.68
CA THR A 9 -40.98 -25.75 0.04
C THR A 9 -40.92 -24.27 -0.36
N LEU A 10 -41.52 -23.94 -1.51
CA LEU A 10 -41.91 -22.61 -1.95
C LEU A 10 -42.80 -21.89 -0.93
N ALA A 11 -42.66 -20.57 -0.83
CA ALA A 11 -43.77 -19.68 -0.53
C ALA A 11 -43.68 -18.43 -1.41
N LEU A 12 -44.40 -18.47 -2.52
CA LEU A 12 -44.89 -17.29 -3.23
C LEU A 12 -45.83 -16.53 -2.29
N ILE A 13 -45.63 -15.22 -2.14
CA ILE A 13 -46.73 -14.31 -1.84
C ILE A 13 -46.74 -13.26 -2.94
N ALA A 14 -47.76 -13.35 -3.78
CA ALA A 14 -48.18 -12.31 -4.69
C ALA A 14 -48.95 -11.24 -3.91
N LEU A 15 -48.62 -9.97 -4.12
CA LEU A 15 -49.54 -8.88 -3.84
C LEU A 15 -49.52 -7.89 -5.01
N ALA A 16 -50.70 -7.66 -5.55
CA ALA A 16 -50.95 -6.86 -6.73
C ALA A 16 -51.07 -5.36 -6.41
N ALA A 17 -50.57 -4.58 -7.38
CA ALA A 17 -51.13 -3.33 -7.92
C ALA A 17 -51.33 -2.11 -7.01
N ALA A 18 -50.51 -1.09 -7.27
CA ALA A 18 -50.99 0.29 -7.47
C ALA A 18 -50.07 0.98 -8.50
N ILE A 19 -50.62 1.34 -9.66
CA ILE A 19 -49.93 2.09 -10.72
C ILE A 19 -50.21 3.58 -10.49
N PRO A 20 -49.24 4.40 -10.04
CA PRO A 20 -49.33 5.84 -10.19
C PRO A 20 -48.88 6.26 -11.59
N LEU A 21 -49.68 7.14 -12.18
CA LEU A 21 -49.46 7.77 -13.47
C LEU A 21 -48.08 8.43 -13.58
N LEU A 22 -47.43 8.10 -14.69
CA LEU A 22 -46.12 8.57 -15.13
C LEU A 22 -46.11 10.09 -15.36
N ALA A 23 -45.63 10.86 -14.40
CA ALA A 23 -45.00 12.14 -14.69
C ALA A 23 -43.56 11.85 -15.16
N SER A 24 -43.36 11.76 -16.47
CA SER A 24 -42.02 11.72 -17.08
C SER A 24 -41.33 13.06 -16.87
N CYS A 25 -40.74 13.25 -15.69
CA CYS A 25 -39.58 14.13 -15.57
C CYS A 25 -38.48 13.49 -16.43
N ARG A 26 -38.28 14.02 -17.64
CA ARG A 26 -37.04 13.79 -18.40
C ARG A 26 -35.90 14.24 -17.49
N SER A 27 -35.31 13.31 -16.76
CA SER A 27 -33.98 13.47 -16.20
C SER A 27 -33.09 13.89 -17.35
N ALA A 28 -32.54 15.11 -17.28
CA ALA A 28 -31.47 15.52 -18.17
C ALA A 28 -30.43 14.39 -18.19
N PRO A 29 -29.82 14.08 -19.35
CA PRO A 29 -28.74 13.09 -19.41
C PRO A 29 -27.72 13.49 -18.35
N GLY A 30 -27.67 12.71 -17.27
CA GLY A 30 -26.76 12.95 -16.17
C GLY A 30 -25.38 13.02 -16.78
N ALA A 31 -24.68 14.13 -16.55
CA ALA A 31 -23.28 14.22 -16.90
C ALA A 31 -22.61 12.93 -16.43
N ALA A 32 -21.98 12.20 -17.35
CA ALA A 32 -21.25 10.99 -17.00
C ALA A 32 -20.37 11.33 -15.80
N PRO A 33 -20.41 10.54 -14.71
CA PRO A 33 -19.58 10.82 -13.55
C PRO A 33 -18.15 10.99 -14.05
N ALA A 34 -17.52 12.12 -13.72
CA ALA A 34 -16.15 12.39 -14.11
C ALA A 34 -15.32 11.14 -13.80
N ALA A 35 -14.62 10.63 -14.81
CA ALA A 35 -13.82 9.41 -14.65
C ALA A 35 -12.92 9.60 -13.42
N ALA A 36 -12.96 8.64 -12.49
CA ALA A 36 -12.14 8.73 -11.29
C ALA A 36 -10.66 8.80 -11.69
N VAL A 37 -9.95 9.78 -11.16
CA VAL A 37 -8.53 9.99 -11.41
C VAL A 37 -7.80 9.89 -10.08
N SER A 38 -6.65 9.21 -10.07
CA SER A 38 -5.80 9.12 -8.89
C SER A 38 -5.44 10.52 -8.39
N LEU A 39 -5.17 10.70 -7.10
CA LEU A 39 -4.58 11.94 -6.61
C LEU A 39 -3.09 12.03 -6.96
N TYR A 40 -2.44 10.89 -7.16
CA TYR A 40 -1.03 10.78 -7.51
C TYR A 40 -0.80 10.97 -9.02
N ARG A 41 0.38 11.48 -9.37
CA ARG A 41 0.74 11.89 -10.73
C ARG A 41 2.05 11.25 -11.16
N ALA A 42 2.21 11.06 -12.47
CA ALA A 42 3.50 10.68 -13.04
C ALA A 42 4.59 11.70 -12.62
N GLY A 43 5.75 11.17 -12.23
CA GLY A 43 6.88 11.89 -11.66
C GLY A 43 6.81 12.09 -10.15
N ASP A 44 5.68 11.83 -9.48
CA ASP A 44 5.64 11.84 -8.02
C ASP A 44 6.52 10.71 -7.48
N TYR A 45 7.35 11.02 -6.48
CA TYR A 45 8.27 10.05 -5.86
C TYR A 45 8.37 10.24 -4.36
N VAL A 46 8.83 9.19 -3.68
CA VAL A 46 9.17 9.18 -2.27
C VAL A 46 10.37 8.28 -2.03
N ILE A 47 11.23 8.69 -1.09
CA ILE A 47 12.38 7.93 -0.63
C ILE A 47 12.22 7.63 0.86
N TYR A 48 12.41 6.38 1.20
CA TYR A 48 12.41 5.85 2.55
C TYR A 48 13.81 5.41 2.98
N GLU A 49 14.11 5.61 4.25
CA GLU A 49 15.26 5.01 4.92
C GLU A 49 14.80 4.03 5.99
N TYR A 50 15.42 2.86 6.00
CA TYR A 50 15.23 1.80 6.97
C TYR A 50 16.54 1.57 7.72
N THR A 51 16.48 1.61 9.05
CA THR A 51 17.62 1.43 9.94
C THR A 51 17.21 0.64 11.18
N GLY A 52 18.17 0.24 12.01
CA GLY A 52 17.90 -0.38 13.30
C GLY A 52 18.81 -1.56 13.58
N ALA A 53 18.83 -2.00 14.84
CA ALA A 53 19.69 -3.09 15.28
C ALA A 53 19.29 -4.47 14.75
N LEU A 54 18.09 -4.63 14.17
CA LEU A 54 17.61 -5.88 13.58
C LEU A 54 17.68 -5.96 12.06
N LEU A 55 18.20 -4.91 11.42
CA LEU A 55 18.53 -4.97 10.01
C LEU A 55 20.00 -5.35 9.85
N ASP A 56 20.31 -6.19 8.88
CA ASP A 56 21.70 -6.55 8.53
C ASP A 56 22.51 -5.31 8.12
N ALA A 57 21.85 -4.35 7.44
CA ALA A 57 22.40 -3.07 7.04
C ALA A 57 21.26 -2.06 6.79
N PRO A 58 21.55 -0.74 6.78
CA PRO A 58 20.58 0.25 6.35
C PRO A 58 20.10 0.01 4.92
N VAL A 59 18.82 0.28 4.67
CA VAL A 59 18.19 0.13 3.36
C VAL A 59 17.58 1.46 2.95
N LYS A 60 17.80 1.86 1.71
CA LYS A 60 17.09 2.97 1.08
C LYS A 60 16.15 2.41 0.01
N LEU A 61 14.88 2.77 0.09
CA LEU A 61 13.85 2.38 -0.88
C LEU A 61 13.28 3.65 -1.53
N GLU A 62 13.21 3.68 -2.84
CA GLU A 62 12.58 4.74 -3.61
C GLU A 62 11.38 4.17 -4.36
N GLU A 63 10.25 4.87 -4.31
CA GLU A 63 9.09 4.61 -5.16
C GLU A 63 8.85 5.83 -6.06
N GLU A 64 8.73 5.64 -7.37
CA GLU A 64 8.41 6.69 -8.34
C GLU A 64 7.28 6.25 -9.27
N ILE A 65 6.27 7.11 -9.44
CA ILE A 65 5.19 6.86 -10.38
C ILE A 65 5.68 7.23 -11.78
N LEU A 66 5.86 6.23 -12.64
CA LEU A 66 6.30 6.42 -14.01
C LEU A 66 5.14 6.87 -14.91
N GLU A 67 3.98 6.22 -14.77
CA GLU A 67 2.83 6.41 -15.66
C GLU A 67 1.53 6.44 -14.84
N GLN A 68 0.54 7.20 -15.33
CA GLN A 68 -0.76 7.35 -14.70
C GLN A 68 -1.88 7.38 -15.76
N GLU A 69 -2.78 6.40 -15.70
CA GLU A 69 -3.93 6.27 -16.59
C GLU A 69 -5.22 6.13 -15.76
N GLY A 70 -5.88 7.26 -15.50
CA GLY A 70 -7.04 7.29 -14.59
C GLY A 70 -6.62 6.93 -13.17
N LEU A 71 -7.05 5.77 -12.68
CA LEU A 71 -6.65 5.18 -11.39
C LEU A 71 -5.48 4.21 -11.51
N ARG A 72 -5.10 3.79 -12.72
CA ARG A 72 -4.01 2.85 -12.92
C ARG A 72 -2.67 3.57 -12.83
N LEU A 73 -1.78 3.07 -11.97
CA LEU A 73 -0.46 3.64 -11.73
C LEU A 73 0.61 2.58 -11.99
N THR A 74 1.65 2.97 -12.75
CA THR A 74 2.86 2.17 -12.93
C THR A 74 3.95 2.78 -12.03
N ILE A 75 4.45 2.00 -11.08
CA ILE A 75 5.38 2.46 -10.05
C ILE A 75 6.70 1.72 -10.19
N ASP A 76 7.79 2.47 -10.37
CA ASP A 76 9.17 1.98 -10.27
C ASP A 76 9.58 1.96 -8.80
N VAL A 77 10.13 0.84 -8.34
CA VAL A 77 10.59 0.70 -6.97
C VAL A 77 12.04 0.23 -6.99
N VAL A 78 12.90 0.96 -6.29
CA VAL A 78 14.33 0.67 -6.19
C VAL A 78 14.72 0.56 -4.73
N ALA A 79 15.21 -0.61 -4.31
CA ALA A 79 15.78 -0.82 -2.99
C ALA A 79 17.30 -1.01 -3.07
N THR A 80 18.03 -0.35 -2.17
CA THR A 80 19.49 -0.42 -2.08
C THR A 80 19.92 -0.76 -0.66
N ARG A 81 20.83 -1.72 -0.52
CA ARG A 81 21.38 -2.18 0.76
C ARG A 81 22.86 -2.47 0.56
N ASN A 82 23.74 -1.65 1.16
CA ASN A 82 25.18 -1.65 0.84
C ASN A 82 25.40 -1.53 -0.68
N ASP A 83 26.14 -2.46 -1.29
CA ASP A 83 26.39 -2.54 -2.73
C ASP A 83 25.30 -3.32 -3.50
N GLU A 84 24.31 -3.89 -2.80
CA GLU A 84 23.21 -4.63 -3.43
C GLU A 84 22.09 -3.69 -3.86
N ARG A 85 21.49 -3.98 -5.02
CA ARG A 85 20.37 -3.23 -5.58
C ARG A 85 19.29 -4.18 -6.10
N ARG A 86 18.03 -3.88 -5.77
CA ARG A 86 16.83 -4.50 -6.34
C ARG A 86 16.00 -3.43 -7.01
N GLU A 87 15.39 -3.80 -8.13
CA GLU A 87 14.49 -2.93 -8.87
C GLU A 87 13.32 -3.76 -9.40
N TRP A 88 12.12 -3.26 -9.21
CA TRP A 88 10.91 -3.85 -9.73
C TRP A 88 9.91 -2.79 -10.10
N ILE A 89 8.95 -3.17 -10.93
CA ILE A 89 7.84 -2.34 -11.33
C ILE A 89 6.58 -3.03 -10.84
N GLN A 90 5.73 -2.26 -10.16
CA GLN A 90 4.41 -2.69 -9.76
C GLN A 90 3.36 -1.83 -10.45
N VAL A 91 2.34 -2.48 -10.99
CA VAL A 91 1.18 -1.80 -11.56
C VAL A 91 0.01 -2.01 -10.63
N VAL A 92 -0.64 -0.92 -10.26
CA VAL A 92 -1.71 -0.91 -9.27
C VAL A 92 -2.90 -0.11 -9.75
N THR A 93 -4.08 -0.43 -9.22
CA THR A 93 -5.28 0.37 -9.39
C THR A 93 -5.59 1.11 -8.09
N ASP A 94 -5.45 2.43 -8.11
CA ASP A 94 -5.61 3.33 -6.96
C ASP A 94 -7.06 3.40 -6.48
N THR A 95 -7.44 2.47 -5.60
CA THR A 95 -8.74 2.45 -4.93
C THR A 95 -8.55 2.23 -3.44
N PRO A 96 -9.46 2.73 -2.58
CA PRO A 96 -9.39 2.48 -1.14
C PRO A 96 -9.38 0.98 -0.77
N GLU A 97 -10.00 0.13 -1.58
CA GLU A 97 -9.98 -1.32 -1.37
C GLU A 97 -8.60 -1.91 -1.66
N ASN A 98 -8.03 -1.59 -2.81
CA ASN A 98 -6.69 -2.06 -3.17
C ASN A 98 -5.63 -1.53 -2.21
N GLN A 99 -5.72 -0.24 -1.81
CA GLN A 99 -4.85 0.39 -0.81
C GLN A 99 -4.86 -0.38 0.52
N ARG A 100 -6.04 -0.74 1.04
CA ARG A 100 -6.14 -1.48 2.31
C ARG A 100 -5.61 -2.91 2.23
N ASN A 101 -5.66 -3.52 1.05
CA ASN A 101 -5.33 -4.92 0.84
C ASN A 101 -3.95 -5.13 0.18
N ASN A 102 -3.19 -4.05 -0.09
CA ASN A 102 -1.90 -4.09 -0.80
C ASN A 102 -1.98 -4.86 -2.14
N VAL A 103 -3.03 -4.60 -2.93
CA VAL A 103 -3.27 -5.30 -4.19
C VAL A 103 -2.37 -4.73 -5.30
N VAL A 104 -1.58 -5.63 -5.92
CA VAL A 104 -0.76 -5.36 -7.10
C VAL A 104 -1.34 -6.11 -8.29
N ASP A 105 -1.73 -5.38 -9.34
CA ASP A 105 -2.35 -5.94 -10.54
C ASP A 105 -1.31 -6.70 -11.38
N GLU A 106 -0.11 -6.13 -11.51
CA GLU A 106 1.02 -6.72 -12.24
C GLU A 106 2.33 -6.40 -11.54
N LEU A 107 3.24 -7.38 -11.54
CA LEU A 107 4.55 -7.25 -10.91
C LEU A 107 5.64 -7.69 -11.89
N TYR A 108 6.70 -6.88 -12.00
CA TYR A 108 7.83 -7.14 -12.88
C TYR A 108 9.13 -6.91 -12.11
N GLU A 109 10.04 -7.88 -12.12
CA GLU A 109 11.40 -7.65 -11.61
C GLU A 109 12.29 -7.14 -12.75
N VAL A 110 13.16 -6.16 -12.45
CA VAL A 110 14.11 -5.63 -13.44
C VAL A 110 15.43 -6.37 -13.29
N GLN A 111 15.71 -7.25 -14.24
CA GLN A 111 16.91 -8.08 -14.26
C GLN A 111 17.74 -7.73 -15.51
N ASN A 112 19.00 -7.32 -15.32
CA ASN A 112 19.89 -6.92 -16.41
C ASN A 112 19.28 -5.86 -17.37
N GLY A 113 18.49 -4.93 -16.81
CA GLY A 113 17.79 -3.89 -17.57
C GLY A 113 16.55 -4.36 -18.34
N GLN A 114 16.09 -5.60 -18.10
CA GLN A 114 14.88 -6.16 -18.72
C GLN A 114 13.79 -6.40 -17.67
N ARG A 115 12.53 -6.20 -18.06
CA ARG A 115 11.37 -6.49 -17.22
C ARG A 115 11.01 -7.97 -17.34
N VAL A 116 11.05 -8.69 -16.22
CA VAL A 116 10.60 -10.08 -16.12
C VAL A 116 9.30 -10.10 -15.33
N ARG A 117 8.20 -10.47 -15.98
CA ARG A 117 6.89 -10.57 -15.32
C ARG A 117 6.92 -11.69 -14.27
N LEU A 118 6.45 -11.39 -13.07
CA LEU A 118 6.26 -12.35 -11.99
C LEU A 118 4.79 -12.74 -11.89
N GLU A 119 4.52 -13.99 -11.53
CA GLU A 119 3.14 -14.46 -11.31
C GLU A 119 2.56 -13.86 -10.01
N ASN A 120 3.41 -13.61 -9.01
CA ASN A 120 3.04 -13.06 -7.71
C ASN A 120 1.88 -13.82 -7.03
N ALA A 121 1.87 -15.15 -7.15
CA ALA A 121 0.89 -16.00 -6.48
C ALA A 121 0.98 -15.81 -4.96
N ASP A 122 -0.17 -15.53 -4.33
CA ASP A 122 -0.31 -15.26 -2.89
C ASP A 122 0.68 -14.18 -2.36
N ASN A 123 1.06 -13.20 -3.19
CA ASN A 123 2.02 -12.15 -2.89
C ASN A 123 3.45 -12.63 -2.55
N ALA A 124 3.81 -13.87 -2.87
CA ALA A 124 5.11 -14.43 -2.49
C ALA A 124 6.30 -13.66 -3.11
N ASP A 125 6.17 -13.26 -4.38
CA ASP A 125 7.19 -12.49 -5.08
C ASP A 125 7.32 -11.07 -4.54
N LEU A 126 6.18 -10.41 -4.26
CA LEU A 126 6.17 -9.08 -3.67
C LEU A 126 6.87 -9.07 -2.31
N LEU A 127 6.56 -10.04 -1.44
CA LEU A 127 7.20 -10.17 -0.12
C LEU A 127 8.72 -10.38 -0.26
N ARG A 128 9.16 -11.24 -1.19
CA ARG A 128 10.59 -11.42 -1.48
C ARG A 128 11.28 -10.12 -1.89
N LEU A 129 10.64 -9.30 -2.73
CA LEU A 129 11.20 -8.03 -3.19
C LEU A 129 11.35 -7.02 -2.04
N TYR A 130 10.37 -6.98 -1.13
CA TYR A 130 10.34 -6.11 0.04
C TYR A 130 11.04 -6.67 1.28
N GLU A 131 11.62 -7.87 1.25
CA GLU A 131 12.17 -8.56 2.44
C GLU A 131 13.19 -7.73 3.25
N TRP A 132 13.95 -6.86 2.58
CA TRP A 132 14.94 -5.97 3.22
C TRP A 132 14.30 -4.87 4.08
N THR A 133 13.02 -4.63 3.88
CA THR A 133 12.23 -3.56 4.51
C THR A 133 11.15 -4.10 5.43
N GLU A 134 11.09 -5.43 5.62
CA GLU A 134 10.09 -6.01 6.50
C GLU A 134 10.40 -5.67 7.97
N PRO A 135 9.40 -5.23 8.75
CA PRO A 135 9.59 -5.08 10.18
C PRO A 135 9.85 -6.47 10.82
N PRO A 136 10.66 -6.52 11.89
CA PRO A 136 10.94 -7.76 12.60
C PRO A 136 9.66 -8.39 13.14
N LYS A 137 9.62 -9.73 13.19
CA LYS A 137 8.45 -10.48 13.62
C LYS A 137 8.07 -10.14 15.06
N GLY A 138 6.79 -9.85 15.28
CA GLY A 138 6.27 -9.48 16.59
C GLY A 138 4.75 -9.31 16.62
N GLY A 139 4.20 -9.20 17.84
CA GLY A 139 2.78 -8.94 18.08
C GLY A 139 2.51 -7.84 19.12
N PRO A 140 1.49 -6.97 18.92
CA PRO A 140 1.16 -5.95 19.89
C PRO A 140 0.84 -6.62 21.24
N LEU A 141 1.38 -6.09 22.33
CA LEU A 141 1.08 -6.57 23.68
C LEU A 141 -0.29 -6.10 24.17
N ALA A 142 -0.78 -5.00 23.59
CA ALA A 142 -2.11 -4.46 23.78
C ALA A 142 -2.51 -3.71 22.49
N PRO A 143 -3.81 -3.47 22.24
CA PRO A 143 -4.25 -2.65 21.12
C PRO A 143 -3.56 -1.28 21.14
N PRO A 144 -2.96 -0.83 20.02
CA PRO A 144 -2.30 0.47 19.97
C PRO A 144 -3.34 1.59 20.07
N VAL A 145 -2.95 2.69 20.71
CA VAL A 145 -3.74 3.93 20.73
C VAL A 145 -3.49 4.66 19.42
N GLN A 146 -4.56 5.04 18.72
CA GLN A 146 -4.47 5.78 17.47
C GLN A 146 -4.99 7.20 17.65
N GLU A 147 -4.22 8.18 17.18
CA GLU A 147 -4.64 9.58 17.19
C GLU A 147 -4.04 10.38 16.03
N PRO A 148 -4.76 11.38 15.50
CA PRO A 148 -4.20 12.30 14.53
C PRO A 148 -3.14 13.19 15.20
N ARG A 149 -1.97 13.31 14.57
CA ARG A 149 -0.86 14.16 15.03
C ARG A 149 -0.30 14.98 13.88
N LYS A 150 0.27 16.14 14.21
CA LYS A 150 1.16 16.86 13.31
C LYS A 150 2.56 16.31 13.49
N VAL A 151 3.13 15.79 12.41
CA VAL A 151 4.45 15.14 12.40
C VAL A 151 5.29 15.74 11.28
N GLU A 152 6.59 15.74 11.48
CA GLU A 152 7.53 16.18 10.44
C GLU A 152 7.59 15.09 9.36
N GLY A 153 7.41 15.50 8.11
CA GLY A 153 7.58 14.65 6.94
C GLY A 153 8.57 15.27 5.95
N PRO A 154 8.80 14.63 4.81
CA PRO A 154 9.82 15.04 3.84
C PRO A 154 9.58 16.44 3.22
N THR A 155 8.33 16.88 3.15
CA THR A 155 7.92 18.18 2.58
C THR A 155 7.55 19.21 3.64
N GLY A 156 7.75 18.88 4.93
CA GLY A 156 7.37 19.70 6.07
C GLY A 156 6.36 18.99 6.98
N LYS A 157 5.59 19.78 7.75
CA LYS A 157 4.64 19.25 8.72
C LYS A 157 3.36 18.74 8.07
N VAL A 158 3.12 17.44 8.20
CA VAL A 158 1.93 16.76 7.67
C VAL A 158 0.99 16.35 8.80
N THR A 159 -0.30 16.22 8.51
CA THR A 159 -1.23 15.53 9.44
C THR A 159 -1.11 14.04 9.17
N ALA A 160 -0.73 13.26 10.18
CA ALA A 160 -0.69 11.81 10.10
C ALA A 160 -1.59 11.19 11.17
N TYR A 161 -2.07 9.98 10.91
CA TYR A 161 -2.67 9.12 11.93
C TYR A 161 -1.56 8.26 12.53
N CYS A 162 -1.27 8.48 13.81
CA CYS A 162 -0.20 7.78 14.49
C CYS A 162 -0.76 6.75 15.47
N ALA A 163 -0.33 5.50 15.33
CA ALA A 163 -0.55 4.42 16.27
C ALA A 163 0.66 4.32 17.21
N VAL A 164 0.42 4.34 18.52
CA VAL A 164 1.45 4.17 19.55
C VAL A 164 1.06 3.05 20.50
N GLY A 165 2.03 2.21 20.88
CA GLY A 165 1.77 1.11 21.78
C GLY A 165 3.02 0.39 22.26
N SER A 166 2.80 -0.83 22.74
CA SER A 166 3.86 -1.76 23.14
C SER A 166 3.77 -3.01 22.29
N TRP A 167 4.92 -3.49 21.83
CA TRP A 167 5.06 -4.63 20.92
C TRP A 167 6.03 -5.64 21.54
N MET A 168 5.81 -6.94 21.33
CA MET A 168 6.82 -7.96 21.56
C MET A 168 7.54 -8.25 20.24
N VAL A 169 8.85 -7.99 20.17
CA VAL A 169 9.69 -8.21 18.99
C VAL A 169 10.76 -9.22 19.36
N GLU A 170 10.72 -10.43 18.79
CA GLU A 170 11.67 -11.51 19.10
C GLU A 170 11.89 -11.75 20.62
N ASN A 171 10.81 -11.80 21.39
CA ASN A 171 10.80 -11.91 22.86
C ASN A 171 11.39 -10.71 23.62
N ARG A 172 11.53 -9.54 22.97
CA ARG A 172 11.91 -8.28 23.60
C ARG A 172 10.73 -7.30 23.58
N PRO A 173 10.34 -6.74 24.75
CA PRO A 173 9.38 -5.64 24.78
C PRO A 173 9.96 -4.41 24.06
N ALA A 174 9.16 -3.80 23.21
CA ALA A 174 9.50 -2.61 22.46
C ALA A 174 8.36 -1.57 22.52
N HIS A 175 8.74 -0.30 22.58
CA HIS A 175 7.84 0.80 22.25
C HIS A 175 7.62 0.83 20.75
N PHE A 176 6.36 0.94 20.36
CA PHE A 176 5.94 1.03 18.99
C PHE A 176 5.36 2.40 18.69
N GLU A 177 5.81 2.99 17.59
CA GLU A 177 5.15 4.12 16.95
C GLU A 177 5.08 3.89 15.45
N TYR A 178 3.96 4.27 14.85
CA TYR A 178 3.72 4.18 13.42
C TYR A 178 2.86 5.37 13.01
N CYS A 179 3.21 6.03 11.93
CA CYS A 179 2.46 7.17 11.42
C CYS A 179 2.17 6.99 9.92
N ALA A 180 0.90 7.09 9.54
CA ALA A 180 0.44 7.02 8.16
C ALA A 180 -0.18 8.35 7.72
N SER A 181 0.04 8.73 6.46
CA SER A 181 -0.51 9.92 5.82
C SER A 181 -0.99 9.57 4.42
N ASN A 182 -2.06 10.22 3.95
CA ASN A 182 -2.58 10.07 2.58
C ASN A 182 -1.70 10.76 1.53
N GLU A 183 -0.57 11.37 1.93
CA GLU A 183 0.42 11.92 0.99
C GLU A 183 1.23 10.82 0.30
N PHE A 184 1.19 9.59 0.80
CA PHE A 184 1.94 8.44 0.29
C PHE A 184 0.97 7.30 0.00
N LEU A 185 1.05 6.73 -1.21
CA LEU A 185 0.08 5.78 -1.72
C LEU A 185 0.05 4.46 -0.96
N TRP A 186 1.21 3.93 -0.57
CA TRP A 186 1.34 2.60 0.03
C TRP A 186 2.16 2.62 1.32
N THR A 187 3.33 3.24 1.27
CA THR A 187 4.25 3.25 2.39
C THR A 187 3.94 4.38 3.36
N HIS A 188 4.09 4.04 4.63
CA HIS A 188 3.74 4.93 5.75
C HIS A 188 4.77 6.05 5.89
N LEU A 189 4.41 7.11 6.61
CA LEU A 189 5.34 8.21 6.84
C LEU A 189 6.52 7.76 7.72
N SER A 190 6.22 6.98 8.75
CA SER A 190 7.25 6.42 9.63
C SER A 190 6.77 5.19 10.41
N MET A 191 7.73 4.39 10.86
CA MET A 191 7.54 3.29 11.80
C MET A 191 8.76 3.18 12.71
N ARG A 192 8.58 2.96 14.01
CA ARG A 192 9.64 2.84 15.00
C ARG A 192 9.33 1.71 15.97
N LEU A 193 10.32 0.86 16.18
CA LEU A 193 10.36 -0.16 17.22
C LEU A 193 11.58 0.12 18.08
N ILE A 194 11.36 0.61 19.29
CA ILE A 194 12.41 1.01 20.23
C ILE A 194 12.43 0.01 21.38
N ASP A 195 13.55 -0.65 21.62
CA ASP A 195 13.73 -1.59 22.74
C ASP A 195 13.41 -0.90 24.07
N ALA A 196 12.46 -1.45 24.83
CA ALA A 196 11.96 -0.81 26.05
C ALA A 196 12.98 -0.81 27.20
N ALA A 197 13.96 -1.72 27.18
CA ALA A 197 14.99 -1.79 28.21
C ALA A 197 16.18 -0.87 27.92
N THR A 198 16.56 -0.73 26.64
CA THR A 198 17.79 -0.01 26.25
C THR A 198 17.52 1.34 25.57
N GLY A 199 16.30 1.59 25.11
CA GLY A 199 15.96 2.79 24.34
C GLY A 199 16.55 2.82 22.93
N LYS A 200 17.18 1.73 22.47
CA LYS A 200 17.78 1.64 21.13
C LYS A 200 16.74 1.27 20.08
N ALA A 201 16.88 1.80 18.87
CA ALA A 201 16.05 1.40 17.74
C ALA A 201 16.35 -0.04 17.32
N LEU A 202 15.36 -0.92 17.45
CA LEU A 202 15.36 -2.25 16.86
C LEU A 202 15.12 -2.16 15.36
N TYR A 203 14.20 -1.29 14.97
CA TYR A 203 13.82 -1.03 13.58
C TYR A 203 13.22 0.38 13.48
N GLU A 204 13.58 1.12 12.45
CA GLU A 204 13.06 2.44 12.15
C GLU A 204 12.93 2.58 10.63
N MET A 205 11.76 3.00 10.17
CA MET A 205 11.47 3.42 8.80
C MET A 205 11.02 4.88 8.84
N ARG A 206 11.49 5.68 7.89
CA ARG A 206 11.03 7.07 7.71
C ARG A 206 11.05 7.46 6.24
N ALA A 207 10.04 8.21 5.79
CA ALA A 207 10.11 8.96 4.56
C ALA A 207 11.09 10.14 4.75
N VAL A 208 12.14 10.21 3.93
CA VAL A 208 13.21 11.22 4.04
C VAL A 208 13.16 12.28 2.94
N GLU A 209 12.58 11.95 1.79
CA GLU A 209 12.44 12.85 0.66
C GLU A 209 11.17 12.49 -0.11
N SER A 210 10.48 13.49 -0.64
CA SER A 210 9.39 13.28 -1.60
C SER A 210 9.20 14.53 -2.45
N GLY A 211 8.56 14.35 -3.60
CA GLY A 211 8.27 15.47 -4.48
C GLY A 211 7.84 15.01 -5.86
N ARG A 212 8.14 15.82 -6.87
CA ARG A 212 7.86 15.51 -8.27
C ARG A 212 9.10 15.74 -9.12
N ARG A 213 9.46 14.74 -9.92
CA ARG A 213 10.51 14.81 -10.95
C ARG A 213 9.87 14.99 -12.32
N ALA A 214 10.67 15.45 -13.28
CA ALA A 214 10.26 15.36 -14.68
C ALA A 214 10.09 13.87 -15.04
N PRO A 215 9.04 13.49 -15.81
CA PRO A 215 8.84 12.10 -16.18
C PRO A 215 10.08 11.51 -16.84
N ARG A 216 10.59 10.41 -16.29
CA ARG A 216 11.66 9.64 -16.95
C ARG A 216 11.09 9.03 -18.25
N PRO A 217 11.89 8.89 -19.32
CA PRO A 217 11.46 8.13 -20.49
C PRO A 217 11.04 6.73 -20.04
N SER A 218 9.91 6.24 -20.53
CA SER A 218 9.48 4.88 -20.21
C SER A 218 10.55 3.89 -20.66
N MET A 219 10.91 2.95 -19.78
CA MET A 219 11.76 1.83 -20.20
C MET A 219 11.05 1.09 -21.35
N PRO A 220 11.80 0.62 -22.36
CA PRO A 220 11.24 -0.18 -23.43
C PRO A 220 10.39 -1.31 -22.84
N GLN A 221 9.15 -1.46 -23.32
CA GLN A 221 8.35 -2.62 -22.95
C GLN A 221 9.07 -3.87 -23.45
N ALA A 222 9.18 -4.88 -22.59
CA ALA A 222 9.62 -6.19 -23.05
C ALA A 222 8.63 -6.69 -24.12
N PRO A 223 9.11 -7.29 -25.22
CA PRO A 223 8.28 -7.76 -26.33
C PRO A 223 7.27 -8.84 -25.90
#